data_AF-A0A9E2U873-F1
#
_entry.id   AF-A0A9E2U873-F1
#
_cell.length_a   1.000
_cell.length_b   1.000
_cell.length_c   1.000
_cell.angle_alpha   90.00
_cell.angle_beta   90.00
_cell.angle_gamma   90.00
#
_symmetry.space_group_name_H-M   'P 1'
#
loop_
_entity.id
_entity.type
_entity.pdbx_description
1 polymer ?
#
loop_
_entity_poly.entity_id
_entity_poly.type
_entity_poly.pdbx_seq_one_letter_code
_entity_poly.pdbx_strand_id
1 'polypeptide(L)'
;MNNMKKKSPNLRGTPAKNVGREGWTRMMTRGMVLLGSSIFVLAISSPARAADCSAQAEMVDATCYPSVQTAANTAIALDLPLLLPHGSYQGPLTIDYTAHAGTGFELISHGATIYGGLTIECSGSCFYFHQEGTLFIDGQVSGYLVTVGKADFSDAHNSIKIDHMIVNNGGSGGAVQLNYVLNADLFIVANTAGQAAGVDVRQLQFSTLKGAMSSSQGYSMVIEDGYVISNSFQSLDQEASPACLAMTSPHANGNLWLSVYQDCSALGVLSRSALTGNLGIGGVTGGAVQQGFTLE
;
A
#
# COMPACT_ATOMS: atom_id res chain seq x y z
N MET A 1 -62.16 -24.62 3.53
CA MET A 1 -61.54 -25.87 3.05
C MET A 1 -61.55 -25.84 1.52
N ASN A 2 -60.40 -25.57 0.89
CA ASN A 2 -60.09 -26.03 -0.47
C ASN A 2 -58.58 -25.83 -0.71
N ASN A 3 -57.90 -26.97 -0.91
CA ASN A 3 -56.46 -27.12 -1.00
C ASN A 3 -55.96 -26.84 -2.42
N MET A 4 -55.07 -25.87 -2.59
CA MET A 4 -54.25 -25.74 -3.80
C MET A 4 -52.89 -26.43 -3.59
N LYS A 5 -52.73 -27.61 -4.18
CA LYS A 5 -51.42 -28.28 -4.35
C LYS A 5 -50.74 -27.74 -5.61
N LYS A 6 -49.68 -26.95 -5.48
CA LYS A 6 -48.73 -26.65 -6.57
C LYS A 6 -47.63 -27.71 -6.58
N LYS A 7 -47.51 -28.45 -7.69
CA LYS A 7 -46.38 -29.34 -7.99
C LYS A 7 -45.18 -28.52 -8.43
N SER A 8 -44.03 -28.78 -7.80
CA SER A 8 -42.73 -28.21 -8.16
C SER A 8 -42.03 -29.10 -9.20
N PRO A 9 -41.36 -28.55 -10.24
CA PRO A 9 -40.56 -29.35 -11.16
C PRO A 9 -39.16 -29.61 -10.60
N ASN A 10 -38.79 -30.89 -10.59
CA ASN A 10 -37.43 -31.40 -10.36
C ASN A 10 -36.50 -30.93 -11.50
N LEU A 11 -35.42 -30.24 -11.16
CA LEU A 11 -34.24 -30.11 -12.02
C LEU A 11 -33.08 -30.84 -11.35
N ARG A 12 -32.79 -32.06 -11.85
CA ARG A 12 -31.51 -32.74 -11.68
C ARG A 12 -30.53 -32.17 -12.69
N GLY A 13 -29.45 -31.57 -12.21
CA GLY A 13 -28.30 -31.16 -13.01
C GLY A 13 -27.01 -31.52 -12.28
N THR A 14 -26.20 -32.33 -12.95
CA THR A 14 -24.85 -32.88 -12.73
C THR A 14 -23.82 -32.10 -11.89
N PRO A 15 -22.78 -32.80 -11.36
CA PRO A 15 -21.79 -32.25 -10.44
C PRO A 15 -20.77 -31.32 -11.13
N ALA A 16 -20.38 -30.26 -10.41
CA ALA A 16 -19.33 -29.34 -10.80
C ALA A 16 -17.99 -30.06 -10.92
N LYS A 17 -17.39 -30.02 -12.10
CA LYS A 17 -15.99 -30.38 -12.34
C LYS A 17 -15.10 -29.27 -11.79
N ASN A 18 -14.10 -29.66 -11.00
CA ASN A 18 -12.93 -28.85 -10.65
C ASN A 18 -12.31 -28.29 -11.93
N VAL A 19 -12.31 -26.96 -12.07
CA VAL A 19 -11.54 -26.27 -13.11
C VAL A 19 -10.23 -25.84 -12.49
N GLY A 20 -9.16 -26.39 -13.06
CA GLY A 20 -7.80 -26.26 -12.63
C GLY A 20 -7.25 -24.85 -12.78
N ARG A 21 -6.26 -24.62 -11.92
CA ARG A 21 -5.42 -23.45 -11.75
C ARG A 21 -4.31 -23.46 -12.80
N GLU A 22 -4.62 -23.15 -14.07
CA GLU A 22 -3.61 -23.01 -15.13
C GLU A 22 -4.04 -21.91 -16.11
N GLY A 23 -3.33 -20.79 -16.13
CA GLY A 23 -3.68 -19.69 -17.04
C GLY A 23 -2.79 -18.45 -16.98
N TRP A 24 -1.49 -18.58 -16.69
CA TRP A 24 -0.54 -17.46 -16.80
C TRP A 24 0.72 -17.91 -17.53
N THR A 25 0.57 -18.39 -18.77
CA THR A 25 1.71 -18.54 -19.69
C THR A 25 1.19 -18.68 -21.11
N ARG A 26 1.29 -17.62 -21.91
CA ARG A 26 1.45 -17.58 -23.38
C ARG A 26 0.75 -16.36 -23.97
N MET A 27 1.50 -15.28 -24.13
CA MET A 27 1.39 -14.45 -25.33
C MET A 27 2.64 -13.59 -25.45
N MET A 28 3.56 -14.01 -26.33
CA MET A 28 4.31 -13.15 -27.25
C MET A 28 5.30 -14.04 -28.01
N THR A 29 4.91 -14.44 -29.21
CA THR A 29 5.85 -14.98 -30.19
C THR A 29 5.40 -14.55 -31.56
N ARG A 30 6.13 -13.58 -32.15
CA ARG A 30 6.66 -13.61 -33.53
C ARG A 30 6.95 -12.20 -34.04
N GLY A 31 8.18 -12.02 -34.55
CA GLY A 31 8.53 -10.93 -35.46
C GLY A 31 9.85 -10.24 -35.14
N MET A 32 10.97 -10.96 -35.05
CA MET A 32 12.30 -10.34 -34.96
C MET A 32 13.04 -10.50 -36.29
N VAL A 33 13.19 -9.37 -37.00
CA VAL A 33 14.06 -9.22 -38.17
C VAL A 33 15.48 -8.99 -37.65
N LEU A 34 16.41 -9.89 -37.97
CA LEU A 34 17.84 -9.71 -37.73
C LEU A 34 18.42 -8.71 -38.74
N LEU A 35 18.87 -7.55 -38.25
CA LEU A 35 19.88 -6.73 -38.92
C LEU A 35 21.04 -6.55 -37.94
N GLY A 36 22.17 -7.14 -38.32
CA GLY A 36 23.37 -7.21 -37.50
C GLY A 36 23.98 -5.83 -37.24
N SER A 37 24.25 -5.55 -35.97
CA SER A 37 25.20 -4.55 -35.52
C SER A 37 25.83 -5.08 -34.25
N SER A 38 27.09 -5.51 -34.36
CA SER A 38 27.90 -5.99 -33.24
C SER A 38 28.22 -4.83 -32.30
N ILE A 39 27.31 -4.54 -31.38
CA ILE A 39 27.57 -3.64 -30.26
C ILE A 39 28.39 -4.43 -29.25
N PHE A 40 29.67 -4.05 -29.11
CA PHE A 40 30.54 -4.48 -28.03
C PHE A 40 29.98 -3.89 -26.72
N VAL A 41 29.11 -4.64 -26.03
CA VAL A 41 28.68 -4.30 -24.67
C VAL A 41 29.85 -4.62 -23.74
N LEU A 42 30.67 -3.62 -23.45
CA LEU A 42 31.55 -3.65 -22.30
C LEU A 42 30.64 -3.72 -21.07
N ALA A 43 30.47 -4.93 -20.53
CA ALA A 43 29.83 -5.16 -19.25
C ALA A 43 30.73 -4.54 -18.17
N ILE A 44 30.52 -3.25 -17.91
CA ILE A 44 31.05 -2.59 -16.72
C ILE A 44 30.19 -3.13 -15.56
N SER A 45 30.53 -4.30 -15.05
CA SER A 45 30.00 -4.78 -13.79
C SER A 45 30.51 -3.81 -12.73
N SER A 46 29.66 -2.87 -12.32
CA SER A 46 29.96 -2.03 -11.17
C SER A 46 30.25 -2.97 -10.00
N PRO A 47 31.40 -2.85 -9.33
CA PRO A 47 31.70 -3.71 -8.20
C PRO A 47 30.57 -3.55 -7.18
N ALA A 48 30.05 -4.68 -6.68
CA ALA A 48 29.12 -4.66 -5.57
C ALA A 48 29.79 -3.86 -4.45
N ARG A 49 29.21 -2.70 -4.06
CA ARG A 49 29.68 -1.92 -2.93
C ARG A 49 29.59 -2.84 -1.71
N ALA A 50 30.74 -3.16 -1.11
CA ALA A 50 30.76 -3.85 0.17
C ALA A 50 30.09 -2.95 1.21
N ALA A 51 29.33 -3.55 2.13
CA ALA A 51 28.73 -2.83 3.24
C ALA A 51 29.82 -2.09 4.03
N ASP A 52 29.63 -0.80 4.25
CA ASP A 52 30.51 -0.01 5.11
C ASP A 52 30.02 -0.10 6.55
N CYS A 53 30.54 -1.09 7.28
CA CYS A 53 30.25 -1.28 8.70
C CYS A 53 31.19 -0.47 9.61
N SER A 54 31.89 0.53 9.07
CA SER A 54 32.85 1.33 9.84
C SER A 54 32.14 2.36 10.74
N ALA A 55 32.86 2.84 11.75
CA ALA A 55 32.37 3.91 12.62
C ALA A 55 32.27 5.28 11.90
N GLN A 56 32.79 5.38 10.67
CA GLN A 56 32.78 6.58 9.84
C GLN A 56 31.75 6.49 8.70
N ALA A 57 30.94 5.43 8.67
CA ALA A 57 29.92 5.27 7.65
C ALA A 57 28.91 6.44 7.71
N GLU A 58 28.55 6.98 6.56
CA GLU A 58 27.56 8.08 6.43
C GLU A 58 26.12 7.59 6.59
N MET A 59 25.92 6.27 6.68
CA MET A 59 24.63 5.61 6.83
C MET A 59 24.82 4.28 7.57
N VAL A 60 23.76 3.79 8.21
CA VAL A 60 23.77 2.52 8.91
C VAL A 60 23.27 1.42 7.96
N ASP A 61 24.18 0.58 7.47
CA ASP A 61 23.85 -0.57 6.62
C ASP A 61 23.31 -1.73 7.47
N ALA A 62 22.08 -2.16 7.21
CA ALA A 62 21.43 -3.21 7.99
C ALA A 62 22.13 -4.58 7.92
N THR A 63 22.95 -4.84 6.91
CA THR A 63 23.74 -6.09 6.80
C THR A 63 24.86 -6.19 7.84
N CYS A 64 25.22 -5.08 8.47
CA CYS A 64 26.22 -5.01 9.54
C CYS A 64 25.67 -5.42 10.91
N TYR A 65 24.36 -5.72 11.01
CA TYR A 65 23.66 -5.94 12.28
C TYR A 65 22.95 -7.29 12.30
N PRO A 66 22.76 -7.89 13.49
CA PRO A 66 22.08 -9.19 13.60
C PRO A 66 20.57 -9.13 13.27
N SER A 67 19.98 -7.93 13.25
CA SER A 67 18.58 -7.73 12.86
C SER A 67 18.37 -6.32 12.30
N VAL A 68 17.34 -6.16 11.47
CA VAL A 68 16.95 -4.85 10.93
C VAL A 68 16.53 -3.87 12.03
N GLN A 69 15.90 -4.36 13.11
CA GLN A 69 15.55 -3.51 14.25
C GLN A 69 16.78 -2.97 14.96
N THR A 70 17.83 -3.79 15.14
CA THR A 70 19.09 -3.33 15.75
C THR A 70 19.76 -2.27 14.87
N ALA A 71 19.76 -2.45 13.55
CA ALA A 71 20.25 -1.46 12.61
C ALA A 71 19.46 -0.14 12.71
N ALA A 72 18.13 -0.21 12.69
CA ALA A 72 17.25 0.96 12.81
C ALA A 72 17.47 1.72 14.12
N ASN A 73 17.54 1.02 15.25
CA ASN A 73 17.83 1.65 16.54
C ASN A 73 19.21 2.35 16.53
N THR A 74 20.19 1.77 15.84
CA THR A 74 21.53 2.36 15.73
C THR A 74 21.51 3.59 14.81
N ALA A 75 20.81 3.52 13.67
CA ALA A 75 20.60 4.63 12.75
C ALA A 75 19.97 5.83 13.46
N ILE A 76 18.90 5.59 14.23
CA ILE A 76 18.24 6.61 15.05
C ILE A 76 19.20 7.15 16.11
N ALA A 77 19.92 6.28 16.85
CA ALA A 77 20.84 6.75 17.89
C ALA A 77 22.00 7.60 17.37
N LEU A 78 22.44 7.35 16.12
CA LEU A 78 23.54 8.07 15.48
C LEU A 78 23.07 9.26 14.63
N ASP A 79 21.76 9.46 14.47
CA ASP A 79 21.18 10.46 13.55
C ASP A 79 21.70 10.26 12.11
N LEU A 80 21.67 9.01 11.64
CA LEU A 80 22.09 8.61 10.30
C LEU A 80 20.95 7.90 9.57
N PRO A 81 20.90 7.97 8.23
CA PRO A 81 19.97 7.17 7.44
C PRO A 81 20.15 5.66 7.67
N LEU A 82 19.05 4.91 7.64
CA LEU A 82 19.06 3.45 7.59
C LEU A 82 19.13 2.98 6.14
N LEU A 83 20.23 2.34 5.75
CA LEU A 83 20.34 1.67 4.45
C LEU A 83 19.88 0.21 4.57
N LEU A 84 18.93 -0.15 3.72
CA LEU A 84 18.50 -1.53 3.46
C LEU A 84 18.93 -1.93 2.04
N PRO A 85 20.11 -2.56 1.88
CA PRO A 85 20.47 -3.17 0.61
C PRO A 85 19.45 -4.24 0.19
N HIS A 86 19.42 -4.56 -1.10
CA HIS A 86 18.60 -5.67 -1.61
C HIS A 86 18.84 -6.95 -0.78
N GLY A 87 17.77 -7.54 -0.28
CA GLY A 87 17.85 -8.71 0.60
C GLY A 87 16.56 -8.94 1.36
N SER A 88 16.57 -9.99 2.18
CA SER A 88 15.43 -10.40 3.00
C SER A 88 15.74 -10.23 4.47
N TYR A 89 14.96 -9.40 5.17
CA TYR A 89 15.14 -9.06 6.56
C TYR A 89 13.98 -9.64 7.38
N GLN A 90 14.31 -10.39 8.43
CA GLN A 90 13.31 -11.05 9.26
C GLN A 90 12.95 -10.21 10.48
N GLY A 91 11.67 -10.28 10.88
CA GLY A 91 11.12 -9.64 12.05
C GLY A 91 10.40 -8.32 11.74
N PRO A 92 9.50 -7.88 12.63
CA PRO A 92 8.88 -6.57 12.53
C PRO A 92 9.95 -5.47 12.64
N LEU A 93 9.70 -4.36 11.96
CA LEU A 93 10.50 -3.14 12.07
C LEU A 93 9.63 -2.01 12.62
N THR A 94 10.05 -1.43 13.74
CA THR A 94 9.51 -0.18 14.26
C THR A 94 10.55 0.92 14.07
N ILE A 95 10.16 1.98 13.37
CA ILE A 95 10.88 3.25 13.30
C ILE A 95 10.18 4.22 14.24
N ASP A 96 10.67 4.32 15.48
CA ASP A 96 10.32 5.41 16.40
C ASP A 96 11.38 6.51 16.28
N TYR A 97 11.08 7.54 15.50
CA TYR A 97 12.00 8.65 15.27
C TYR A 97 11.72 9.86 16.17
N THR A 98 11.13 9.65 17.35
CA THR A 98 10.81 10.72 18.31
C THR A 98 12.00 11.64 18.63
N ALA A 99 13.21 11.08 18.74
CA ALA A 99 14.42 11.87 19.01
C ALA A 99 14.71 12.90 17.89
N HIS A 100 14.21 12.64 16.69
CA HIS A 100 14.42 13.42 15.47
C HIS A 100 13.12 13.99 14.92
N ALA A 101 12.10 14.17 15.77
CA ALA A 101 10.79 14.65 15.33
C ALA A 101 10.85 15.97 14.54
N GLY A 102 11.83 16.84 14.80
CA GLY A 102 12.00 18.11 14.08
C GLY A 102 12.95 18.07 12.87
N THR A 103 13.76 17.02 12.73
CA THR A 103 14.81 16.90 11.71
C THR A 103 14.54 15.79 10.70
N GLY A 104 13.76 14.78 11.08
CA GLY A 104 13.36 13.66 10.24
C GLY A 104 14.18 12.41 10.43
N PHE A 105 13.83 11.40 9.64
CA PHE A 105 14.56 10.14 9.58
C PHE A 105 14.42 9.56 8.19
N GLU A 106 15.52 9.05 7.65
CA GLU A 106 15.58 8.52 6.30
C GLU A 106 15.81 7.00 6.32
N LEU A 107 14.98 6.28 5.57
CA LEU A 107 15.14 4.86 5.27
C LEU A 107 15.36 4.71 3.77
N ILE A 108 16.53 4.21 3.38
CA ILE A 108 16.91 4.02 1.99
C ILE A 108 16.81 2.53 1.66
N SER A 109 15.94 2.15 0.72
CA SER A 109 15.77 0.77 0.30
C SER A 109 16.17 0.54 -1.14
N HIS A 110 17.14 -0.34 -1.36
CA HIS A 110 17.55 -0.79 -2.69
C HIS A 110 16.81 -2.07 -3.12
N GLY A 111 15.50 -2.15 -2.87
CA GLY A 111 14.70 -3.34 -3.13
C GLY A 111 14.76 -4.38 -2.00
N ALA A 112 14.87 -3.94 -0.74
CA ALA A 112 14.80 -4.82 0.41
C ALA A 112 13.37 -5.36 0.64
N THR A 113 13.28 -6.57 1.19
CA THR A 113 12.03 -7.15 1.69
C THR A 113 12.10 -7.35 3.20
N ILE A 114 11.16 -6.76 3.93
CA ILE A 114 11.00 -6.98 5.38
C ILE A 114 9.85 -7.97 5.61
N TYR A 115 10.09 -8.98 6.43
CA TYR A 115 9.10 -9.98 6.84
C TYR A 115 8.68 -9.78 8.30
N GLY A 116 7.47 -9.26 8.54
CA GLY A 116 6.94 -9.12 9.91
C GLY A 116 6.20 -7.82 10.22
N GLY A 117 6.18 -6.88 9.27
CA GLY A 117 5.46 -5.61 9.38
C GLY A 117 6.36 -4.40 9.61
N LEU A 118 5.81 -3.21 9.38
CA LEU A 118 6.49 -1.93 9.53
C LEU A 118 5.60 -0.93 10.29
N THR A 119 6.10 -0.44 11.41
CA THR A 119 5.49 0.64 12.16
C THR A 119 6.36 1.89 12.05
N ILE A 120 5.79 3.00 11.58
CA ILE A 120 6.44 4.31 11.58
C ILE A 120 5.69 5.17 12.59
N GLU A 121 6.36 5.53 13.67
CA GLU A 121 5.76 6.29 14.77
C GLU A 121 6.72 7.33 15.32
N CYS A 122 6.17 8.26 16.08
CA CYS A 122 6.93 9.26 16.82
C CYS A 122 6.05 9.79 17.98
N SER A 123 6.45 10.87 18.66
CA SER A 123 5.70 11.53 19.72
C SER A 123 5.44 13.00 19.38
N GLY A 124 4.17 13.41 19.37
CA GLY A 124 3.78 14.81 19.15
C GLY A 124 3.70 15.20 17.67
N SER A 125 4.47 16.19 17.23
CA SER A 125 4.50 16.63 15.83
C SER A 125 5.83 16.25 15.21
N CYS A 126 5.76 15.40 14.20
CA CYS A 126 6.88 14.71 13.62
C CYS A 126 7.01 15.14 12.16
N PHE A 127 8.22 15.39 11.70
CA PHE A 127 8.49 15.98 10.40
C PHE A 127 9.48 15.14 9.62
N TYR A 128 9.37 15.16 8.29
CA TYR A 128 10.42 14.74 7.35
C TYR A 128 10.86 13.26 7.46
N PHE A 129 9.94 12.34 7.78
CA PHE A 129 10.22 10.92 7.50
C PHE A 129 10.23 10.69 5.98
N HIS A 130 11.29 10.08 5.48
CA HIS A 130 11.42 9.75 4.06
C HIS A 130 11.84 8.29 3.88
N GLN A 131 11.02 7.55 3.14
CA GLN A 131 11.42 6.27 2.56
C GLN A 131 11.88 6.50 1.12
N GLU A 132 13.19 6.33 0.86
CA GLU A 132 13.81 6.39 -0.46
C GLU A 132 13.85 5.01 -1.13
N GLY A 133 13.63 4.99 -2.45
CA GLY A 133 13.77 3.79 -3.27
C GLY A 133 12.53 2.87 -3.23
N THR A 134 12.73 1.57 -3.45
CA THR A 134 11.64 0.59 -3.44
C THR A 134 11.78 -0.33 -2.22
N LEU A 135 10.75 -0.38 -1.39
CA LEU A 135 10.69 -1.22 -0.19
C LEU A 135 9.53 -2.21 -0.28
N PHE A 136 9.81 -3.49 -0.05
CA PHE A 136 8.81 -4.55 0.04
C PHE A 136 8.56 -4.92 1.50
N ILE A 137 7.30 -5.04 1.90
CA ILE A 137 6.87 -5.51 3.21
C ILE A 137 5.92 -6.68 3.02
N ASP A 138 6.32 -7.86 3.51
CA ASP A 138 5.52 -9.07 3.43
C ASP A 138 5.20 -9.59 4.84
N GLY A 139 4.00 -10.16 5.01
CA GLY A 139 3.63 -10.73 6.30
C GLY A 139 2.28 -11.41 6.31
N GLN A 140 1.96 -12.02 7.45
CA GLN A 140 0.67 -12.65 7.71
C GLN A 140 0.19 -12.21 9.09
N VAL A 141 -0.45 -11.04 9.15
CA VAL A 141 -0.90 -10.45 10.41
C VAL A 141 -2.40 -10.22 10.40
N SER A 142 -3.03 -10.28 11.58
CA SER A 142 -4.45 -10.03 11.75
C SER A 142 -4.80 -8.54 11.82
N GLY A 143 -3.81 -7.67 12.05
CA GLY A 143 -3.92 -6.21 12.00
C GLY A 143 -3.44 -5.63 10.66
N TYR A 144 -3.13 -4.34 10.64
CA TYR A 144 -2.45 -3.73 9.50
C TYR A 144 -0.97 -4.13 9.50
N LEU A 145 -0.45 -4.53 8.34
CA LEU A 145 0.95 -4.93 8.20
C LEU A 145 1.90 -3.73 8.24
N VAL A 146 1.44 -2.59 7.72
CA VAL A 146 2.13 -1.31 7.82
C VAL A 146 1.22 -0.27 8.47
N THR A 147 1.75 0.45 9.46
CA THR A 147 1.06 1.58 10.08
C THR A 147 1.96 2.81 10.10
N VAL A 148 1.42 3.94 9.63
CA VAL A 148 2.06 5.26 9.75
C VAL A 148 1.27 6.10 10.74
N GLY A 149 1.90 6.42 11.86
CA GLY A 149 1.26 7.06 12.99
C GLY A 149 0.52 6.08 13.91
N LYS A 150 0.20 6.56 15.10
CA LYS A 150 -0.53 5.87 16.17
C LYS A 150 -2.03 5.97 15.96
N ALA A 151 -2.73 4.92 16.38
CA ALA A 151 -4.17 4.80 16.21
C ALA A 151 -5.00 5.84 16.98
N ASP A 152 -4.40 6.50 17.98
CA ASP A 152 -5.03 7.57 18.77
C ASP A 152 -4.72 8.98 18.23
N PHE A 153 -4.02 9.07 17.08
CA PHE A 153 -3.62 10.32 16.44
C PHE A 153 -2.72 11.21 17.32
N SER A 154 -2.01 10.63 18.28
CA SER A 154 -1.10 11.37 19.17
C SER A 154 0.22 11.79 18.52
N ASP A 155 0.50 11.33 17.30
CA ASP A 155 1.68 11.68 16.51
C ASP A 155 1.31 12.13 15.08
N ALA A 156 1.26 13.45 14.87
CA ALA A 156 1.03 13.99 13.54
C ALA A 156 2.32 13.92 12.71
N HIS A 157 2.28 13.20 11.60
CA HIS A 157 3.41 13.06 10.67
C HIS A 157 3.29 14.02 9.50
N ASN A 158 4.16 15.02 9.46
CA ASN A 158 4.13 16.09 8.48
C ASN A 158 5.29 15.96 7.48
N SER A 159 5.01 16.24 6.21
CA SER A 159 6.01 16.19 5.13
C SER A 159 6.64 14.80 4.96
N ILE A 160 5.82 13.75 5.11
CA ILE A 160 6.25 12.38 4.81
C ILE A 160 6.43 12.21 3.30
N LYS A 161 7.48 11.49 2.92
CA LYS A 161 7.64 10.99 1.56
C LYS A 161 7.84 9.48 1.55
N ILE A 162 7.07 8.79 0.72
CA ILE A 162 7.24 7.36 0.43
C ILE A 162 7.39 7.21 -1.07
N ASP A 163 8.63 6.93 -1.51
CA ASP A 163 8.95 6.86 -2.93
C ASP A 163 8.26 5.69 -3.62
N HIS A 164 8.30 4.50 -3.01
CA HIS A 164 7.64 3.30 -3.51
C HIS A 164 7.62 2.18 -2.46
N MET A 165 6.46 1.95 -1.84
CA MET A 165 6.27 0.88 -0.87
C MET A 165 5.29 -0.17 -1.38
N ILE A 166 5.68 -1.44 -1.35
CA ILE A 166 4.88 -2.58 -1.79
C ILE A 166 4.61 -3.47 -0.58
N VAL A 167 3.34 -3.68 -0.26
CA VAL A 167 2.89 -4.33 0.97
C VAL A 167 1.96 -5.49 0.65
N ASN A 168 2.32 -6.70 1.09
CA ASN A 168 1.47 -7.89 0.93
C ASN A 168 1.18 -8.51 2.29
N ASN A 169 -0.05 -8.32 2.78
CA ASN A 169 -0.55 -9.00 3.96
C ASN A 169 -1.35 -10.25 3.57
N GLY A 170 -0.76 -11.43 3.73
CA GLY A 170 -1.44 -12.71 3.54
C GLY A 170 -2.34 -13.12 4.72
N GLY A 171 -2.40 -12.31 5.77
CA GLY A 171 -3.24 -12.53 6.95
C GLY A 171 -4.68 -12.04 6.80
N SER A 172 -5.41 -11.98 7.91
CA SER A 172 -6.82 -11.55 7.94
C SER A 172 -7.02 -10.03 8.02
N GLY A 173 -5.96 -9.28 8.30
CA GLY A 173 -6.00 -7.84 8.53
C GLY A 173 -5.86 -7.00 7.26
N GLY A 174 -5.40 -5.76 7.39
CA GLY A 174 -5.23 -4.83 6.27
C GLY A 174 -3.77 -4.73 5.84
N ALA A 175 -3.51 -4.11 4.69
CA ALA A 175 -2.12 -3.93 4.25
C ALA A 175 -1.51 -2.67 4.88
N VAL A 176 -2.08 -1.49 4.61
CA VAL A 176 -1.53 -0.21 5.10
C VAL A 176 -2.60 0.61 5.83
N GLN A 177 -2.25 1.19 6.98
CA GLN A 177 -3.05 2.20 7.66
C GLN A 177 -2.28 3.51 7.82
N LEU A 178 -2.92 4.62 7.44
CA LEU A 178 -2.42 5.98 7.57
C LEU A 178 -3.23 6.70 8.64
N ASN A 179 -2.64 6.88 9.82
CA ASN A 179 -3.35 7.38 10.98
C ASN A 179 -3.44 8.90 11.04
N TYR A 180 -2.33 9.64 11.06
CA TYR A 180 -2.33 11.11 11.05
C TYR A 180 -1.19 11.67 10.20
N VAL A 181 -1.41 11.76 8.89
CA VAL A 181 -0.41 12.14 7.89
C VAL A 181 -0.78 13.47 7.24
N LEU A 182 0.20 14.37 7.10
CA LEU A 182 0.03 15.74 6.65
C LEU A 182 1.09 16.10 5.61
N ASN A 183 0.72 16.89 4.60
CA ASN A 183 1.64 17.43 3.59
C ASN A 183 2.53 16.36 2.93
N ALA A 184 1.99 15.17 2.67
CA ALA A 184 2.78 14.02 2.23
C ALA A 184 2.73 13.77 0.72
N ASP A 185 3.72 13.04 0.18
CA ASP A 185 3.67 12.42 -1.16
C ASP A 185 3.98 10.92 -1.04
N LEU A 186 3.01 10.09 -1.41
CA LEU A 186 3.01 8.66 -1.11
C LEU A 186 2.77 7.85 -2.38
N PHE A 187 3.65 6.90 -2.69
CA PHE A 187 3.39 5.82 -3.64
C PHE A 187 3.33 4.48 -2.91
N ILE A 188 2.13 3.89 -2.86
CA ILE A 188 1.86 2.67 -2.09
C ILE A 188 1.14 1.63 -2.97
N VAL A 189 1.68 0.42 -3.00
CA VAL A 189 1.02 -0.77 -3.55
C VAL A 189 0.65 -1.68 -2.38
N ALA A 190 -0.64 -1.86 -2.09
CA ALA A 190 -1.11 -2.49 -0.86
C ALA A 190 -2.13 -3.60 -1.12
N ASN A 191 -1.73 -4.84 -0.89
CA ASN A 191 -2.55 -6.02 -1.12
C ASN A 191 -2.81 -6.75 0.19
N THR A 192 -4.08 -7.09 0.45
CA THR A 192 -4.43 -7.95 1.58
C THR A 192 -5.32 -9.13 1.19
N ALA A 193 -5.03 -10.30 1.77
CA ALA A 193 -5.92 -11.46 1.75
C ALA A 193 -7.05 -11.36 2.80
N GLY A 194 -7.05 -10.29 3.60
CA GLY A 194 -7.97 -10.09 4.70
C GLY A 194 -9.31 -9.46 4.34
N GLN A 195 -10.08 -9.19 5.40
CA GLN A 195 -11.38 -8.51 5.37
C GLN A 195 -11.23 -6.98 5.52
N ALA A 196 -10.11 -6.52 6.07
CA ALA A 196 -9.81 -5.10 6.14
C ALA A 196 -9.33 -4.56 4.78
N ALA A 197 -9.04 -3.26 4.74
CA ALA A 197 -8.71 -2.58 3.50
C ALA A 197 -7.30 -2.89 3.00
N GLY A 198 -7.09 -2.72 1.68
CA GLY A 198 -5.75 -2.56 1.13
C GLY A 198 -5.09 -1.32 1.77
N VAL A 199 -5.74 -0.17 1.67
CA VAL A 199 -5.34 1.06 2.36
C VAL A 199 -6.48 1.62 3.22
N ASP A 200 -6.20 1.88 4.50
CA ASP A 200 -7.09 2.55 5.45
C ASP A 200 -6.55 3.96 5.75
N VAL A 201 -7.29 4.98 5.33
CA VAL A 201 -6.93 6.38 5.53
C VAL A 201 -7.80 6.97 6.63
N ARG A 202 -7.22 7.18 7.81
CA ARG A 202 -7.91 7.71 8.98
C ARG A 202 -7.81 9.22 9.07
N GLN A 203 -6.62 9.80 8.89
CA GLN A 203 -6.46 11.25 8.84
C GLN A 203 -5.31 11.60 7.90
N LEU A 204 -5.66 12.24 6.79
CA LEU A 204 -4.73 12.60 5.72
C LEU A 204 -5.09 13.99 5.21
N GLN A 205 -4.16 14.95 5.24
CA GLN A 205 -4.47 16.31 4.78
C GLN A 205 -3.36 16.86 3.90
N PHE A 206 -3.74 17.65 2.89
CA PHE A 206 -2.80 18.35 2.00
C PHE A 206 -1.78 17.43 1.32
N SER A 207 -2.16 16.18 1.08
CA SER A 207 -1.25 15.12 0.66
C SER A 207 -1.58 14.57 -0.73
N THR A 208 -0.62 13.89 -1.34
CA THR A 208 -0.81 13.10 -2.56
C THR A 208 -0.65 11.62 -2.26
N LEU A 209 -1.58 10.79 -2.75
CA LEU A 209 -1.52 9.33 -2.67
C LEU A 209 -1.66 8.72 -4.06
N LYS A 210 -0.72 7.85 -4.42
CA LYS A 210 -0.61 7.11 -5.69
C LYS A 210 -0.42 5.61 -5.42
N GLY A 211 -0.67 4.79 -6.44
CA GLY A 211 -0.28 3.39 -6.46
C GLY A 211 -1.46 2.44 -6.68
N ALA A 212 -1.43 1.28 -6.05
CA ALA A 212 -2.43 0.22 -6.28
C ALA A 212 -2.89 -0.37 -4.96
N MET A 213 -4.16 -0.76 -4.85
CA MET A 213 -4.67 -1.36 -3.62
C MET A 213 -5.73 -2.43 -3.89
N SER A 214 -5.66 -3.52 -3.13
CA SER A 214 -6.61 -4.62 -3.23
C SER A 214 -6.88 -5.28 -1.88
N SER A 215 -8.09 -5.80 -1.71
CA SER A 215 -8.50 -6.64 -0.59
C SER A 215 -9.37 -7.78 -1.06
N SER A 216 -9.01 -9.01 -0.74
CA SER A 216 -9.76 -10.17 -1.24
C SER A 216 -11.18 -10.30 -0.66
N GLN A 217 -11.44 -9.70 0.51
CA GLN A 217 -12.73 -9.82 1.19
C GLN A 217 -13.31 -8.46 1.65
N GLY A 218 -12.53 -7.38 1.59
CA GLY A 218 -12.93 -6.04 2.03
C GLY A 218 -13.03 -5.01 0.90
N TYR A 219 -12.61 -3.78 1.22
CA TYR A 219 -12.49 -2.69 0.26
C TYR A 219 -11.04 -2.53 -0.19
N SER A 220 -10.83 -2.08 -1.42
CA SER A 220 -9.49 -1.66 -1.88
C SER A 220 -8.98 -0.49 -1.03
N MET A 221 -9.83 0.52 -0.80
CA MET A 221 -9.53 1.67 0.05
C MET A 221 -10.71 2.03 0.98
N VAL A 222 -10.40 2.45 2.21
CA VAL A 222 -11.40 3.01 3.13
C VAL A 222 -10.97 4.37 3.69
N ILE A 223 -11.97 5.24 3.90
CA ILE A 223 -11.88 6.56 4.52
C ILE A 223 -13.06 6.68 5.50
N GLU A 224 -12.89 6.20 6.73
CA GLU A 224 -14.00 6.03 7.68
C GLU A 224 -13.93 6.93 8.90
N ASP A 225 -12.75 7.45 9.22
CA ASP A 225 -12.51 8.28 10.40
C ASP A 225 -11.80 9.59 10.01
N GLY A 226 -11.63 10.48 10.99
CA GLY A 226 -10.76 11.66 10.97
C GLY A 226 -11.00 12.63 9.80
N TYR A 227 -10.06 13.56 9.64
CA TYR A 227 -10.10 14.58 8.60
C TYR A 227 -9.30 14.14 7.38
N VAL A 228 -10.00 13.88 6.28
CA VAL A 228 -9.39 13.57 4.99
C VAL A 228 -9.72 14.66 3.99
N ILE A 229 -8.90 15.72 3.99
CA ILE A 229 -9.22 16.98 3.32
C ILE A 229 -8.09 17.53 2.44
N SER A 230 -8.46 18.16 1.33
CA SER A 230 -7.53 18.85 0.42
C SER A 230 -6.40 17.96 -0.10
N ASN A 231 -6.68 16.67 -0.30
CA ASN A 231 -5.72 15.71 -0.84
C ASN A 231 -5.89 15.53 -2.35
N SER A 232 -4.88 14.93 -2.97
CA SER A 232 -4.96 14.42 -4.33
C SER A 232 -4.71 12.91 -4.37
N PHE A 233 -5.72 12.16 -4.77
CA PHE A 233 -5.65 10.73 -5.05
C PHE A 233 -5.42 10.56 -6.54
N GLN A 234 -4.23 10.10 -6.94
CA GLN A 234 -3.80 10.15 -8.33
C GLN A 234 -3.36 8.78 -8.82
N SER A 235 -3.78 8.42 -10.04
CA SER A 235 -3.33 7.18 -10.71
C SER A 235 -3.48 5.95 -9.82
N LEU A 236 -4.58 5.90 -9.07
CA LEU A 236 -4.89 4.76 -8.21
C LEU A 236 -5.43 3.61 -9.06
N ASP A 237 -4.85 2.43 -8.88
CA ASP A 237 -5.37 1.17 -9.39
C ASP A 237 -6.10 0.43 -8.27
N GLN A 238 -7.43 0.39 -8.37
CA GLN A 238 -8.30 -0.29 -7.41
C GLN A 238 -8.94 -1.48 -8.11
N GLU A 239 -8.38 -2.66 -7.89
CA GLU A 239 -8.88 -3.89 -8.52
C GLU A 239 -8.88 -5.08 -7.55
N ALA A 240 -9.36 -6.22 -8.04
CA ALA A 240 -9.34 -7.50 -7.32
C ALA A 240 -9.96 -7.46 -5.91
N SER A 241 -10.96 -6.57 -5.72
CA SER A 241 -11.65 -6.37 -4.45
C SER A 241 -13.17 -6.52 -4.61
N PRO A 242 -13.90 -6.97 -3.57
CA PRO A 242 -15.36 -6.88 -3.56
C PRO A 242 -15.86 -5.47 -3.83
N ALA A 243 -15.28 -4.46 -3.18
CA ALA A 243 -15.61 -3.07 -3.42
C ALA A 243 -14.35 -2.19 -3.50
N CYS A 244 -14.41 -1.11 -4.29
CA CYS A 244 -13.26 -0.24 -4.51
C CYS A 244 -13.07 0.77 -3.35
N LEU A 245 -14.10 1.54 -2.99
CA LEU A 245 -13.96 2.62 -2.03
C LEU A 245 -15.11 2.63 -1.01
N ALA A 246 -14.78 2.64 0.28
CA ALA A 246 -15.70 3.12 1.32
C ALA A 246 -15.24 4.51 1.79
N MET A 247 -16.07 5.53 1.60
CA MET A 247 -15.80 6.89 2.08
C MET A 247 -16.96 7.34 2.97
N THR A 248 -16.92 6.91 4.22
CA THR A 248 -17.99 7.10 5.21
C THR A 248 -17.70 8.21 6.20
N SER A 249 -16.44 8.68 6.32
CA SER A 249 -16.11 9.83 7.17
C SER A 249 -16.88 11.09 6.71
N PRO A 250 -17.53 11.83 7.62
CA PRO A 250 -18.20 13.08 7.28
C PRO A 250 -17.23 14.23 6.99
N HIS A 251 -15.94 14.03 7.30
CA HIS A 251 -14.87 14.99 7.07
C HIS A 251 -13.95 14.58 5.91
N ALA A 252 -14.39 13.62 5.08
CA ALA A 252 -13.73 13.28 3.82
C ALA A 252 -14.21 14.21 2.68
N ASN A 253 -13.78 15.47 2.69
CA ASN A 253 -14.26 16.50 1.77
C ASN A 253 -13.13 17.26 1.07
N GLY A 254 -13.44 17.90 -0.06
CA GLY A 254 -12.46 18.74 -0.74
C GLY A 254 -11.26 18.01 -1.37
N ASN A 255 -11.36 16.71 -1.68
CA ASN A 255 -10.27 15.96 -2.30
C ASN A 255 -10.41 15.88 -3.83
N LEU A 256 -9.27 15.82 -4.52
CA LEU A 256 -9.18 15.62 -5.96
C LEU A 256 -8.86 14.15 -6.26
N TRP A 257 -9.65 13.52 -7.13
CA TRP A 257 -9.45 12.16 -7.63
C TRP A 257 -9.08 12.22 -9.10
N LEU A 258 -7.84 11.90 -9.46
CA LEU A 258 -7.30 12.08 -10.80
C LEU A 258 -6.85 10.74 -11.41
N SER A 259 -7.43 10.38 -12.55
CA SER A 259 -7.07 9.17 -13.32
C SER A 259 -7.12 7.88 -12.50
N VAL A 260 -8.16 7.72 -11.68
CA VAL A 260 -8.39 6.50 -10.89
C VAL A 260 -8.94 5.40 -11.81
N TYR A 261 -8.32 4.22 -11.77
CA TYR A 261 -8.83 3.00 -12.37
C TYR A 261 -9.56 2.17 -11.31
N GLN A 262 -10.80 1.75 -11.59
CA GLN A 262 -11.63 0.98 -10.67
C GLN A 262 -12.19 -0.27 -11.35
N ASP A 263 -11.72 -1.44 -10.94
CA ASP A 263 -12.13 -2.76 -11.46
C ASP A 263 -12.53 -3.74 -10.34
N CYS A 264 -13.32 -3.23 -9.39
CA CYS A 264 -13.92 -4.02 -8.31
C CYS A 264 -15.36 -4.43 -8.68
N SER A 265 -15.93 -5.41 -7.97
CA SER A 265 -17.32 -5.82 -8.25
C SER A 265 -18.35 -4.72 -7.95
N ALA A 266 -18.06 -3.86 -6.97
CA ALA A 266 -18.80 -2.64 -6.66
C ALA A 266 -17.85 -1.43 -6.56
N LEU A 267 -18.31 -0.24 -6.99
CA LEU A 267 -17.54 0.98 -6.78
C LEU A 267 -17.43 1.35 -5.30
N GLY A 268 -18.50 1.11 -4.53
CA GLY A 268 -18.49 1.11 -3.07
C GLY A 268 -19.53 2.04 -2.43
N VAL A 269 -19.20 2.61 -1.27
CA VAL A 269 -20.15 3.31 -0.39
C VAL A 269 -19.65 4.70 -0.06
N LEU A 270 -20.52 5.71 -0.19
CA LEU A 270 -20.20 7.11 0.10
C LEU A 270 -21.19 7.70 1.10
N SER A 271 -20.71 8.38 2.14
CA SER A 271 -21.58 9.22 2.96
C SER A 271 -22.00 10.47 2.19
N ARG A 272 -23.21 10.98 2.42
CA ARG A 272 -23.66 12.24 1.79
C ARG A 272 -22.73 13.42 2.07
N SER A 273 -22.19 13.50 3.28
CA SER A 273 -21.24 14.55 3.68
C SER A 273 -19.94 14.47 2.88
N ALA A 274 -19.50 13.26 2.54
CA ALA A 274 -18.32 13.04 1.71
C ALA A 274 -18.53 13.39 0.22
N LEU A 275 -19.71 13.87 -0.20
CA LEU A 275 -19.88 14.41 -1.55
C LEU A 275 -19.45 15.88 -1.67
N THR A 276 -19.23 16.55 -0.55
CA THR A 276 -18.95 18.00 -0.57
C THR A 276 -17.52 18.27 -1.02
N GLY A 277 -17.36 19.01 -2.12
CA GLY A 277 -16.05 19.50 -2.58
C GLY A 277 -15.11 18.45 -3.16
N ASN A 278 -15.48 17.16 -3.18
CA ASN A 278 -14.70 16.15 -3.89
C ASN A 278 -14.90 16.29 -5.41
N LEU A 279 -13.79 16.24 -6.17
CA LEU A 279 -13.80 16.36 -7.62
C LEU A 279 -13.09 15.15 -8.25
N GLY A 280 -13.76 14.46 -9.16
CA GLY A 280 -13.16 13.39 -9.96
C GLY A 280 -12.86 13.83 -11.40
N ILE A 281 -11.67 13.52 -11.91
CA ILE A 281 -11.23 13.83 -13.27
C ILE A 281 -10.55 12.60 -13.89
N GLY A 282 -11.01 12.17 -15.07
CA GLY A 282 -10.33 11.15 -15.87
C GLY A 282 -10.37 9.73 -15.32
N GLY A 283 -11.28 9.43 -14.37
CA GLY A 283 -11.45 8.07 -13.86
C GLY A 283 -11.98 7.10 -14.93
N VAL A 284 -11.56 5.83 -14.86
CA VAL A 284 -11.98 4.76 -15.75
C VAL A 284 -12.44 3.57 -14.91
N THR A 285 -13.58 2.97 -15.28
CA THR A 285 -14.06 1.72 -14.67
C THR A 285 -13.72 0.55 -15.56
N GLY A 286 -13.19 -0.52 -14.98
CA GLY A 286 -12.93 -1.80 -15.65
C GLY A 286 -14.19 -2.65 -15.84
N GLY A 287 -14.01 -3.85 -16.39
CA GLY A 287 -15.10 -4.75 -16.78
C GLY A 287 -15.74 -5.54 -15.64
N ALA A 288 -15.13 -5.56 -14.44
CA ALA A 288 -15.64 -6.27 -13.28
C ALA A 288 -16.74 -5.49 -12.54
N VAL A 289 -16.89 -4.19 -12.80
CA VAL A 289 -17.87 -3.33 -12.12
C VAL A 289 -19.30 -3.75 -12.48
N GLN A 290 -20.06 -4.17 -11.47
CA GLN A 290 -21.47 -4.54 -11.59
C GLN A 290 -22.40 -3.58 -10.85
N GLN A 291 -21.86 -2.86 -9.87
CA GLN A 291 -22.62 -1.96 -9.01
C GLN A 291 -21.91 -0.61 -8.88
N GLY A 292 -22.67 0.47 -9.03
CA GLY A 292 -22.18 1.83 -8.80
C GLY A 292 -22.04 2.16 -7.32
N PHE A 293 -21.85 3.44 -7.01
CA PHE A 293 -21.82 3.91 -5.63
C PHE A 293 -23.20 3.84 -4.97
N THR A 294 -23.22 3.40 -3.70
CA THR A 294 -24.38 3.53 -2.82
C THR A 294 -24.17 4.71 -1.88
N LEU A 295 -25.22 5.49 -1.66
CA LEU A 295 -25.20 6.60 -0.71
C LEU A 295 -25.76 6.15 0.63
N GLU A 296 -25.00 6.41 1.69
CA GLU A 296 -25.43 6.28 3.09
C GLU A 296 -25.75 7.65 3.70
#